data_AF-A0A957PYE2-F1
#
_entry.id   AF-A0A957PYE2-F1
#
_cell.length_a   1.000
_cell.length_b   1.000
_cell.length_c   1.000
_cell.angle_alpha   90.00
_cell.angle_beta   90.00
_cell.angle_gamma   90.00
#
_symmetry.space_group_name_H-M   'P 1'
#
loop_
_entity.id
_entity.type
_entity.pdbx_description
1 polymer ?
#
loop_
_entity_poly.entity_id
_entity_poly.type
_entity_poly.pdbx_seq_one_letter_code
_entity_poly.pdbx_strand_id
1 'polypeptide(L)'
;IHLWWDQRQLRAGSDWRNSIERGITESIAVLVALSANSAESSYVTFEWAYGLGQQKTIIPLKLDSCKVHPRLEQIQYLDFSVPGALPWNLLIEQIHDIETDATSEEDLNMAAPILDEAQAQDAIAKAILTYLNQRGYQMVSYERLRRRIDSDLTDEQLDEVVAANPKVFRHAVLREGKRGLAKIIP
;
A
#
# COMPACT_ATOMS: atom_id res chain seq x y z
N ILE A 1 4.55 12.49 -5.16
CA ILE A 1 5.64 11.66 -4.61
C ILE A 1 6.68 12.57 -3.96
N HIS A 2 6.78 12.51 -2.64
CA HIS A 2 7.85 13.16 -1.87
C HIS A 2 8.86 12.09 -1.46
N LEU A 3 10.14 12.31 -1.74
CA LEU A 3 11.20 11.35 -1.40
C LEU A 3 12.01 11.90 -0.23
N TRP A 4 12.13 11.10 0.82
CA TRP A 4 13.03 11.37 1.94
C TRP A 4 14.28 10.49 1.81
N TRP A 5 15.45 11.07 2.04
CA TRP A 5 16.72 10.35 2.21
C TRP A 5 17.65 11.13 3.13
N ASP A 6 18.57 10.46 3.81
CA ASP A 6 19.52 11.13 4.69
C ASP A 6 20.58 11.92 3.88
N GLN A 7 20.65 13.23 4.10
CA GLN A 7 21.57 14.15 3.41
C GLN A 7 22.73 14.63 4.30
N ARG A 8 22.87 14.14 5.53
CA ARG A 8 23.77 14.78 6.52
C ARG A 8 25.14 14.09 6.65
N GLN A 9 26.19 14.92 6.67
CA GLN A 9 27.50 14.52 7.17
C GLN A 9 27.42 14.35 8.70
N LEU A 10 27.62 13.12 9.17
CA LEU A 10 27.61 12.73 10.58
C LEU A 10 28.64 13.56 11.38
N ARG A 11 28.19 14.57 12.14
CA ARG A 11 29.02 15.26 13.13
C ARG A 11 28.84 14.56 14.49
N ALA A 12 29.93 14.39 15.24
CA ALA A 12 29.86 13.80 16.57
C ALA A 12 28.86 14.57 17.47
N GLY A 13 27.93 13.85 18.11
CA GLY A 13 26.88 14.42 18.97
C GLY A 13 25.57 14.81 18.27
N SER A 14 25.44 14.59 16.95
CA SER A 14 24.20 14.91 16.22
C SER A 14 23.08 13.89 16.47
N ASP A 15 21.84 14.37 16.54
CA ASP A 15 20.61 13.59 16.64
C ASP A 15 20.21 12.88 15.32
N TRP A 16 21.18 12.20 14.71
CA TRP A 16 21.04 11.61 13.37
C TRP A 16 20.03 10.46 13.40
N ARG A 17 20.06 9.63 14.46
CA ARG A 17 19.18 8.48 14.60
C ARG A 17 17.71 8.92 14.65
N ASN A 18 17.34 9.91 15.47
CA ASN A 18 15.95 10.37 15.53
C ASN A 18 15.46 10.94 14.19
N SER A 19 16.35 11.58 13.41
CA SER A 19 15.97 12.09 12.09
C SER A 19 15.69 10.98 11.09
N ILE A 20 16.46 9.88 11.14
CA ILE A 20 16.23 8.70 10.32
C ILE A 20 14.95 7.98 10.73
N GLU A 21 14.78 7.72 12.02
CA GLU A 21 13.58 7.09 12.56
C GLU A 21 12.32 7.88 12.20
N ARG A 22 12.38 9.21 12.29
CA ARG A 22 11.29 10.10 11.88
C ARG A 22 11.02 10.01 10.37
N GLY A 23 12.06 10.12 9.55
CA GLY A 23 11.92 10.02 8.09
C GLY A 23 11.29 8.70 7.65
N ILE A 24 11.69 7.59 8.27
CA ILE A 24 11.08 6.27 8.03
C ILE A 24 9.63 6.23 8.52
N THR A 25 9.36 6.78 9.71
CA THR A 25 8.01 6.78 10.31
C THR A 25 7.02 7.59 9.49
N GLU A 26 7.43 8.74 8.93
CA GLU A 26 6.60 9.59 8.09
C GLU A 26 6.45 9.06 6.65
N SER A 27 7.23 8.05 6.27
CA SER A 27 7.17 7.45 4.93
C SER A 27 6.11 6.35 4.86
N ILE A 28 5.47 6.21 3.70
CA ILE A 28 4.53 5.11 3.40
C ILE A 28 5.24 3.80 3.04
N ALA A 29 6.49 3.89 2.56
CA ALA A 29 7.30 2.75 2.18
C ALA A 29 8.80 3.08 2.32
N VAL A 30 9.64 2.05 2.41
CA VAL A 30 11.10 2.17 2.46
C VAL A 30 11.70 1.44 1.27
N LEU A 31 12.42 2.17 0.43
CA LEU A 31 13.18 1.62 -0.69
C LEU A 31 14.57 1.21 -0.21
N VAL A 32 14.95 -0.04 -0.46
CA VAL A 32 16.27 -0.56 -0.06
C VAL A 32 17.08 -0.88 -1.31
N ALA A 33 18.06 -0.03 -1.61
CA ALA A 33 19.01 -0.27 -2.70
C ALA A 33 19.99 -1.39 -2.31
N LEU A 34 19.77 -2.60 -2.81
CA LEU A 34 20.62 -3.76 -2.57
C LEU A 34 21.87 -3.66 -3.44
N SER A 35 23.01 -3.44 -2.79
CA SER A 35 24.35 -3.42 -3.36
C SER A 35 25.32 -4.10 -2.39
N ALA A 36 26.55 -4.40 -2.82
CA ALA A 36 27.59 -4.92 -1.92
C ALA A 36 27.81 -3.99 -0.70
N ASN A 37 27.88 -2.68 -0.94
CA ASN A 37 28.10 -1.68 0.13
C ASN A 37 26.93 -1.59 1.11
N SER A 38 25.69 -1.69 0.61
CA SER A 38 24.52 -1.61 1.48
C SER A 38 24.30 -2.88 2.29
N ALA A 39 24.69 -4.04 1.76
CA ALA A 39 24.65 -5.32 2.46
C ALA A 39 25.61 -5.36 3.67
N GLU A 40 26.74 -4.65 3.60
CA GLU A 40 27.72 -4.57 4.69
C GLU A 40 27.46 -3.40 5.66
N SER A 41 26.54 -2.50 5.31
CA SER A 41 26.24 -1.32 6.11
C SER A 41 25.32 -1.64 7.29
N SER A 42 25.83 -1.45 8.51
CA SER A 42 25.01 -1.51 9.73
C SER A 42 23.94 -0.42 9.77
N TYR A 43 24.15 0.71 9.10
CA TYR A 43 23.18 1.80 9.00
C TYR A 43 22.00 1.40 8.12
N VAL A 44 22.27 0.89 6.91
CA VAL A 44 21.21 0.38 6.03
C VAL A 44 20.45 -0.74 6.73
N THR A 45 21.18 -1.64 7.41
CA THR A 45 20.57 -2.70 8.24
C THR A 45 19.61 -2.16 9.29
N PHE A 46 20.02 -1.12 10.02
CA PHE A 46 19.17 -0.45 11.00
C PHE A 46 17.92 0.16 10.33
N GLU A 47 18.07 0.87 9.21
CA GLU A 47 16.99 1.57 8.54
C GLU A 47 15.87 0.64 8.07
N TRP A 48 16.21 -0.41 7.30
CA TRP A 48 15.17 -1.33 6.82
C TRP A 48 14.60 -2.20 7.95
N ALA A 49 15.40 -2.54 8.97
CA ALA A 49 14.90 -3.30 10.12
C ALA A 49 13.95 -2.45 10.98
N TYR A 50 14.27 -1.17 11.18
CA TYR A 50 13.39 -0.21 11.84
C TYR A 50 12.09 -0.03 11.04
N GLY A 51 12.17 0.12 9.71
CA GLY A 51 11.01 0.15 8.82
C GLY A 51 10.11 -1.07 8.98
N LEU A 52 10.68 -2.28 9.00
CA LEU A 52 9.91 -3.51 9.27
C LEU A 52 9.24 -3.50 10.65
N GLY A 53 9.95 -3.01 11.68
CA GLY A 53 9.39 -2.88 13.03
C GLY A 53 8.21 -1.92 13.10
N GLN A 54 8.23 -0.86 12.29
CA GLN A 54 7.16 0.12 12.12
C GLN A 54 6.08 -0.32 11.10
N GLN A 55 6.08 -1.60 10.70
CA GLN A 55 5.15 -2.16 9.71
C GLN A 55 5.16 -1.42 8.36
N LYS A 56 6.27 -0.76 8.00
CA LYS A 56 6.42 -0.10 6.70
C LYS A 56 6.62 -1.13 5.60
N THR A 57 6.05 -0.85 4.43
CA THR A 57 6.30 -1.67 3.23
C THR A 57 7.75 -1.49 2.79
N ILE A 58 8.51 -2.59 2.79
CA ILE A 58 9.89 -2.61 2.31
C ILE A 58 9.92 -3.03 0.84
N ILE A 59 10.56 -2.22 0.00
CA ILE A 59 10.70 -2.47 -1.44
C ILE A 59 12.19 -2.60 -1.77
N PRO A 60 12.73 -3.83 -1.89
CA PRO A 60 14.13 -4.02 -2.25
C PRO A 60 14.36 -3.77 -3.75
N LEU A 61 15.39 -3.00 -4.07
CA LEU A 61 15.84 -2.68 -5.43
C LEU A 61 17.22 -3.29 -5.64
N LYS A 62 17.32 -4.34 -6.44
CA LYS A 62 18.60 -5.01 -6.71
C LYS A 62 19.42 -4.22 -7.71
N LEU A 63 20.53 -3.62 -7.26
CA LEU A 63 21.45 -2.86 -8.12
C LEU A 63 22.61 -3.72 -8.62
N ASP A 64 23.12 -4.61 -7.77
CA ASP A 64 24.17 -5.57 -8.10
C ASP A 64 23.96 -6.89 -7.36
N SER A 65 24.81 -7.87 -7.64
CA SER A 65 24.83 -9.13 -6.91
C SER A 65 25.50 -8.93 -5.55
N CYS A 66 24.74 -9.05 -4.47
CA CYS A 66 25.23 -8.91 -3.10
C CYS A 66 24.67 -9.99 -2.16
N LYS A 67 25.28 -10.12 -0.98
CA LYS A 67 24.80 -11.00 0.08
C LYS A 67 23.64 -10.36 0.82
N VAL A 68 22.42 -10.66 0.38
CA VAL A 68 21.20 -10.10 0.97
C VAL A 68 20.97 -10.70 2.36
N HIS A 69 20.48 -9.89 3.30
CA HIS A 69 20.12 -10.38 4.62
C HIS A 69 18.93 -11.37 4.52
N PRO A 70 18.91 -12.51 5.23
CA PRO A 70 17.86 -13.53 5.08
C PRO A 70 16.42 -13.01 5.25
N ARG A 71 16.24 -11.99 6.08
CA ARG A 71 14.93 -11.33 6.26
C ARG A 71 14.46 -10.60 5.01
N LEU A 72 15.37 -10.00 4.25
CA LEU A 72 15.08 -9.34 2.98
C LEU A 72 14.97 -10.32 1.81
N GLU A 73 15.64 -11.48 1.88
CA GLU A 73 15.50 -12.55 0.86
C GLU A 73 14.06 -13.10 0.77
N GLN A 74 13.29 -12.99 1.85
CA GLN A 74 11.87 -13.37 1.89
C GLN A 74 10.97 -12.36 1.18
N ILE A 75 11.50 -11.20 0.76
CA ILE A 75 10.76 -10.11 0.12
C ILE A 75 11.16 -10.07 -1.36
N GLN A 76 10.16 -10.04 -2.25
CA GLN A 76 10.41 -9.93 -3.68
C GLN A 76 11.09 -8.59 -4.01
N TYR A 77 12.19 -8.64 -4.76
CA TYR A 77 12.90 -7.44 -5.22
C TYR A 77 12.51 -7.06 -6.65
N LEU A 78 12.70 -5.78 -6.97
CA LEU A 78 12.75 -5.28 -8.35
C LEU A 78 14.20 -5.29 -8.84
N ASP A 79 14.44 -5.88 -10.02
CA ASP A 79 15.78 -5.99 -10.57
C ASP A 79 16.16 -4.73 -11.37
N PHE A 80 17.08 -3.94 -10.83
CA PHE A 80 17.67 -2.74 -11.44
C PHE A 80 19.13 -2.98 -11.89
N SER A 81 19.61 -4.22 -11.83
CA SER A 81 20.99 -4.57 -12.19
C SER A 81 21.23 -4.70 -13.70
N VAL A 82 20.16 -4.67 -14.51
CA VAL A 82 20.21 -4.81 -15.97
C VAL A 82 20.05 -3.44 -16.66
N PRO A 83 21.12 -2.86 -17.23
CA PRO A 83 21.03 -1.61 -17.98
C PRO A 83 20.06 -1.74 -19.17
N GLY A 84 19.21 -0.74 -19.36
CA GLY A 84 18.24 -0.69 -20.47
C GLY A 84 16.90 -1.39 -20.22
N ALA A 85 16.75 -2.12 -19.11
CA ALA A 85 15.51 -2.80 -18.73
C ALA A 85 15.06 -2.45 -17.30
N LEU A 86 15.24 -1.19 -16.90
CA LEU A 86 14.93 -0.75 -15.54
C LEU A 86 13.41 -0.73 -15.30
N PRO A 87 12.88 -1.42 -14.28
CA PRO A 87 11.45 -1.62 -14.07
C PRO A 87 10.78 -0.41 -13.38
N TRP A 88 11.03 0.79 -13.88
CA TRP A 88 10.50 2.04 -13.31
C TRP A 88 8.96 2.04 -13.23
N ASN A 89 8.29 1.52 -14.25
CA ASN A 89 6.82 1.49 -14.27
C ASN A 89 6.25 0.62 -13.15
N LEU A 90 6.88 -0.54 -12.87
CA LEU A 90 6.46 -1.42 -11.78
C LEU A 90 6.68 -0.77 -10.41
N LEU A 91 7.80 -0.08 -10.23
CA LEU A 91 8.09 0.64 -9.00
C LEU A 91 7.05 1.75 -8.75
N ILE A 92 6.75 2.55 -9.77
CA ILE A 92 5.78 3.65 -9.67
C ILE A 92 4.37 3.12 -9.40
N GLU A 93 3.96 2.06 -10.09
CA GLU A 93 2.67 1.39 -9.85
C GLU A 93 2.58 0.88 -8.40
N GLN A 94 3.62 0.22 -7.91
CA GLN A 94 3.67 -0.29 -6.55
C GLN A 94 3.60 0.84 -5.50
N ILE A 95 4.27 1.97 -5.73
CA ILE A 95 4.21 3.13 -4.81
C ILE A 95 2.80 3.73 -4.78
N HIS A 96 2.14 3.87 -5.94
CA HIS A 96 0.77 4.38 -5.99
C HIS A 96 -0.23 3.44 -5.33
N ASP A 97 -0.03 2.13 -5.46
CA ASP A 97 -0.86 1.13 -4.76
C ASP A 97 -0.71 1.30 -3.23
N ILE A 98 0.51 1.46 -2.72
CA ILE A 98 0.76 1.68 -1.29
C ILE A 98 0.17 3.02 -0.81
N GLU A 99 0.30 4.09 -1.59
CA GLU A 99 -0.27 5.40 -1.26
C GLU A 99 -1.80 5.34 -1.16
N THR A 100 -2.44 4.59 -2.05
CA THR A 100 -3.89 4.37 -2.06
C THR A 100 -4.34 3.58 -0.83
N ASP A 101 -3.63 2.51 -0.49
CA ASP A 101 -3.95 1.65 0.66
C ASP A 101 -3.76 2.45 1.98
N ALA A 102 -2.67 3.20 2.12
CA ALA A 102 -2.41 4.03 3.31
C ALA A 102 -3.47 5.12 3.52
N THR A 103 -3.90 5.79 2.44
CA THR A 103 -4.98 6.79 2.51
C THR A 103 -6.29 6.15 2.97
N SER A 104 -6.59 4.94 2.48
CA SER A 104 -7.79 4.21 2.85
C SER A 104 -7.79 3.80 4.33
N GLU A 105 -6.66 3.33 4.85
CA GLU A 105 -6.51 2.99 6.28
C GLU A 105 -6.64 4.21 7.20
N GLU A 106 -6.07 5.36 6.82
CA GLU A 106 -6.20 6.61 7.58
C GLU A 106 -7.64 7.12 7.61
N ASP A 107 -8.34 7.08 6.46
CA ASP A 107 -9.76 7.45 6.36
C ASP A 107 -10.63 6.52 7.22
N LEU A 108 -10.37 5.21 7.22
CA LEU A 108 -11.06 4.23 8.05
C LEU A 108 -10.78 4.45 9.56
N ASN A 109 -9.53 4.72 9.95
CA ASN A 109 -9.16 4.98 11.34
C ASN A 109 -9.68 6.31 11.88
N MET A 110 -9.79 7.35 11.04
CA MET A 110 -10.45 8.61 11.42
C MET A 110 -11.96 8.43 11.59
N ALA A 111 -12.56 7.53 10.80
CA ALA A 111 -13.96 7.20 10.93
C ALA A 111 -14.23 6.30 12.16
N ALA A 112 -13.32 5.40 12.52
CA ALA A 112 -13.50 4.37 13.55
C ALA A 112 -14.03 4.81 14.94
N PRO A 113 -13.79 6.03 15.48
CA PRO A 113 -14.30 6.36 16.81
C PRO A 113 -15.75 6.89 16.87
N ILE A 114 -16.46 7.11 15.75
CA ILE A 114 -17.76 7.82 15.79
C ILE A 114 -18.92 7.17 14.97
N LEU A 115 -18.70 6.12 14.18
CA LEU A 115 -19.72 5.73 13.20
C LEU A 115 -20.90 4.95 13.79
N ASP A 116 -22.08 5.56 13.76
CA ASP A 116 -23.36 4.86 13.73
C ASP A 116 -23.40 3.92 12.51
N GLU A 117 -24.16 2.81 12.56
CA GLU A 117 -24.22 1.79 11.48
C GLU A 117 -24.45 2.39 10.08
N ALA A 118 -25.26 3.45 9.99
CA ALA A 118 -25.52 4.17 8.73
C ALA A 118 -24.30 4.92 8.18
N GLN A 119 -23.40 5.43 9.05
CA GLN A 119 -22.19 6.11 8.63
C GLN A 119 -21.09 5.11 8.23
N ALA A 120 -21.03 3.94 8.88
CA ALA A 120 -20.13 2.86 8.50
C ALA A 120 -20.45 2.32 7.09
N GLN A 121 -21.74 2.13 6.79
CA GLN A 121 -22.20 1.73 5.45
C GLN A 121 -21.84 2.77 4.37
N ASP A 122 -21.95 4.07 4.66
CA ASP A 122 -21.57 5.15 3.74
C ASP A 122 -20.05 5.24 3.53
N ALA A 123 -19.26 4.98 4.57
CA ALA A 123 -17.80 4.90 4.47
C ALA A 123 -17.36 3.74 3.56
N ILE A 124 -17.94 2.55 3.75
CA ILE A 124 -17.70 1.38 2.89
C ILE A 124 -18.11 1.68 1.44
N ALA A 125 -19.27 2.31 1.23
CA ALA A 125 -19.74 2.72 -0.09
C ALA A 125 -18.74 3.66 -0.80
N LYS A 126 -18.20 4.64 -0.08
CA LYS A 126 -17.18 5.56 -0.61
C LYS A 126 -15.88 4.84 -0.95
N ALA A 127 -15.39 3.97 -0.07
CA ALA A 127 -14.17 3.19 -0.33
C ALA A 127 -14.30 2.32 -1.60
N ILE A 128 -15.44 1.65 -1.77
CA ILE A 128 -15.76 0.87 -2.98
C ILE A 128 -15.77 1.76 -4.22
N LEU A 129 -16.43 2.92 -4.15
CA LEU A 129 -16.52 3.85 -5.29
C LEU A 129 -15.14 4.40 -5.69
N THR A 130 -14.33 4.78 -4.70
CA THR A 130 -12.96 5.26 -4.90
C THR A 130 -12.10 4.20 -5.57
N TYR A 131 -12.12 2.96 -5.05
CA TYR A 131 -11.39 1.83 -5.63
C TYR A 131 -11.77 1.59 -7.10
N LEU A 132 -13.08 1.58 -7.41
CA LEU A 132 -13.56 1.42 -8.78
C LEU A 132 -13.08 2.54 -9.70
N ASN A 133 -13.15 3.80 -9.26
CA ASN A 133 -12.73 4.95 -10.05
C ASN A 133 -11.21 4.96 -10.31
N GLN A 134 -10.40 4.72 -9.28
CA GLN A 134 -8.93 4.71 -9.40
C GLN A 134 -8.43 3.61 -10.36
N ARG A 135 -9.08 2.44 -10.34
CA ARG A 135 -8.71 1.31 -11.21
C ARG A 135 -9.44 1.31 -12.56
N GLY A 136 -10.32 2.29 -12.82
CA GLY A 136 -11.13 2.35 -14.03
C GLY A 136 -12.13 1.19 -14.18
N TYR A 137 -12.50 0.53 -13.09
CA TYR A 137 -13.42 -0.59 -13.09
C TYR A 137 -14.87 -0.12 -13.09
N GLN A 138 -15.69 -0.70 -13.97
CA GLN A 138 -17.13 -0.50 -13.97
C GLN A 138 -17.86 -1.49 -13.05
N MET A 139 -17.23 -2.64 -12.77
CA MET A 139 -17.77 -3.69 -11.90
C MET A 139 -16.64 -4.48 -11.23
N VAL A 140 -16.94 -5.10 -10.10
CA VAL A 140 -15.98 -5.81 -9.25
C VAL A 140 -16.66 -6.95 -8.50
N SER A 141 -15.96 -8.08 -8.30
CA SER A 141 -16.46 -9.19 -7.49
C SER A 141 -16.31 -8.94 -5.99
N TYR A 142 -17.19 -9.52 -5.18
CA TYR A 142 -17.12 -9.41 -3.71
C TYR A 142 -15.81 -9.95 -3.15
N GLU A 143 -15.31 -11.07 -3.71
CA GLU A 143 -14.00 -11.62 -3.36
C GLU A 143 -12.85 -10.60 -3.58
N ARG A 144 -12.94 -9.79 -4.64
CA ARG A 144 -11.94 -8.77 -4.92
C ARG A 144 -12.06 -7.60 -3.95
N LEU A 145 -13.28 -7.21 -3.59
CA LEU A 145 -13.51 -6.18 -2.57
C LEU A 145 -12.95 -6.62 -1.22
N ARG A 146 -13.20 -7.86 -0.79
CA ARG A 146 -12.62 -8.41 0.45
C ARG A 146 -11.11 -8.37 0.48
N ARG A 147 -10.49 -8.74 -0.64
CA ARG A 147 -9.02 -8.76 -0.75
C ARG A 147 -8.39 -7.38 -0.78
N ARG A 148 -9.16 -6.32 -1.04
CA ARG A 148 -8.63 -5.00 -1.38
C ARG A 148 -9.15 -3.85 -0.53
N ILE A 149 -10.27 -4.02 0.15
CA ILE A 149 -10.90 -2.99 0.98
C ILE A 149 -10.91 -3.48 2.43
N ASP A 150 -11.57 -4.60 2.70
CA ASP A 150 -11.66 -5.15 4.04
C ASP A 150 -12.00 -6.65 3.96
N SER A 151 -11.11 -7.48 4.51
CA SER A 151 -11.22 -8.94 4.49
C SER A 151 -12.39 -9.49 5.29
N ASP A 152 -12.91 -8.71 6.24
CA ASP A 152 -13.97 -9.11 7.16
C ASP A 152 -15.37 -8.82 6.60
N LEU A 153 -15.48 -8.14 5.45
CA LEU A 153 -16.76 -7.84 4.80
C LEU A 153 -17.51 -9.10 4.40
N THR A 154 -18.74 -9.27 4.90
CA THR A 154 -19.63 -10.37 4.52
C THR A 154 -20.38 -10.07 3.21
N ASP A 155 -20.96 -11.10 2.59
CA ASP A 155 -21.78 -10.92 1.38
C ASP A 155 -23.01 -10.06 1.73
N GLU A 156 -23.59 -10.27 2.92
CA GLU A 156 -24.73 -9.53 3.45
C GLU A 156 -24.42 -8.04 3.63
N GLN A 157 -23.26 -7.70 4.20
CA GLN A 157 -22.83 -6.30 4.34
C GLN A 157 -22.63 -5.62 2.98
N LEU A 158 -22.07 -6.34 1.99
CA LEU A 158 -21.91 -5.80 0.64
C LEU A 158 -23.26 -5.61 -0.07
N ASP A 159 -24.18 -6.56 0.10
CA ASP A 159 -25.55 -6.46 -0.42
C ASP A 159 -26.31 -5.29 0.23
N GLU A 160 -26.16 -5.08 1.54
CA GLU A 160 -26.72 -3.92 2.27
C GLU A 160 -26.16 -2.60 1.75
N VAL A 161 -24.85 -2.52 1.50
CA VAL A 161 -24.21 -1.32 0.93
C VAL A 161 -24.79 -1.00 -0.46
N VAL A 162 -25.01 -2.02 -1.30
CA VAL A 162 -25.64 -1.83 -2.61
C VAL A 162 -27.09 -1.39 -2.47
N ALA A 163 -27.85 -1.99 -1.55
CA ALA A 163 -29.24 -1.64 -1.29
C ALA A 163 -29.41 -0.22 -0.72
N ALA A 164 -28.50 0.22 0.15
CA ALA A 164 -28.47 1.55 0.72
C ALA A 164 -28.06 2.64 -0.29
N ASN A 165 -27.32 2.28 -1.36
CA ASN A 165 -26.77 3.21 -2.34
C ASN A 165 -27.26 2.94 -3.79
N PRO A 166 -28.57 2.91 -4.05
CA PRO A 166 -29.14 2.47 -5.34
C PRO A 166 -28.91 3.45 -6.49
N LYS A 167 -28.42 4.67 -6.22
CA LYS A 167 -28.04 5.64 -7.25
C LYS A 167 -26.59 5.49 -7.71
N VAL A 168 -25.77 4.80 -6.92
CA VAL A 168 -24.32 4.67 -7.14
C VAL A 168 -23.96 3.25 -7.55
N PHE A 169 -24.60 2.25 -6.94
CA PHE A 169 -24.30 0.84 -7.16
C PHE A 169 -25.52 0.04 -7.58
N ARG A 170 -25.24 -1.05 -8.30
CA ARG A 170 -26.19 -2.12 -8.57
C ARG A 170 -25.50 -3.47 -8.41
N HIS A 171 -26.28 -4.50 -8.08
CA HIS A 171 -25.79 -5.87 -8.09
C HIS A 171 -25.32 -6.27 -9.49
N ALA A 172 -24.23 -7.01 -9.56
CA ALA A 172 -23.64 -7.49 -10.80
C ALA A 172 -23.21 -8.94 -10.66
N VAL A 173 -23.29 -9.67 -11.78
CA VAL A 173 -22.77 -11.02 -11.88
C VAL A 173 -21.61 -10.98 -12.87
N LEU A 174 -20.41 -11.31 -12.40
CA LEU A 174 -19.21 -11.36 -13.22
C LEU A 174 -19.11 -12.70 -13.94
N ARG A 175 -18.09 -12.83 -14.80
CA ARG A 175 -17.73 -14.09 -15.47
C ARG A 175 -17.63 -15.21 -14.42
N GLU A 176 -18.09 -16.41 -14.80
CA GLU A 176 -18.20 -17.59 -13.93
C GLU A 176 -19.31 -17.52 -12.86
N GLY A 177 -20.25 -16.58 -12.95
CA GLY A 177 -21.39 -16.50 -12.02
C GLY A 177 -21.03 -15.89 -10.67
N LYS A 178 -19.85 -15.26 -10.55
CA LYS A 178 -19.38 -14.67 -9.30
C LYS A 178 -20.19 -13.42 -8.95
N ARG A 179 -20.63 -13.34 -7.70
CA ARG A 179 -21.33 -12.16 -7.17
C ARG A 179 -20.40 -10.96 -7.10
N GLY A 180 -20.97 -9.79 -7.39
CA GLY A 180 -20.26 -8.54 -7.43
C GLY A 180 -21.21 -7.36 -7.45
N LEU A 181 -20.62 -6.18 -7.56
CA LEU A 181 -21.35 -4.93 -7.74
C LEU A 181 -20.78 -4.16 -8.93
N ALA A 182 -21.62 -3.32 -9.52
CA ALA A 182 -21.26 -2.42 -10.60
C ALA A 182 -21.64 -0.98 -10.23
N LYS A 183 -20.84 -0.04 -10.70
CA LYS A 183 -21.18 1.38 -10.66
C LYS A 183 -22.32 1.65 -11.63
N ILE A 184 -23.27 2.48 -11.20
CA ILE A 184 -24.28 3.06 -12.09
C ILE A 184 -23.63 4.27 -12.75
N ILE A 185 -23.39 4.17 -14.05
CA ILE A 185 -22.92 5.29 -14.86
C ILE A 185 -24.18 6.06 -15.27
N PRO A 186 -24.29 7.38 -14.96
CA PRO A 186 -25.37 8.22 -15.48
C PRO A 186 -25.30 8.38 -17.01
#